data_AF-A0A6A3CQ22-F1
#
_entry.id   AF-A0A6A3CQ22-F1
#
_cell.length_a   1.000
_cell.length_b   1.000
_cell.length_c   1.000
_cell.angle_alpha   90.00
_cell.angle_beta   90.00
_cell.angle_gamma   90.00
#
_symmetry.space_group_name_H-M   'P 1'
#
loop_
_entity.id
_entity.type
_entity.pdbx_description
1 polymer ?
#
loop_
_entity_poly.entity_id
_entity_poly.type
_entity_poly.pdbx_seq_one_letter_code
_entity_poly.pdbx_strand_id
1 'polypeptide(L)'
;MAPPIPDFDICYSSFQGGKVNEVPVIRMYGSTPAGQKTCFHIHRALPYLYVPLADLLPQSTPTHQEDDACTHALALALEKAVKLKGGSGSKQQHVHGCSLVRAKKFYVYHSSEELFVKIHLLDIEDFDMIKTTVLMTSLVLPIFFW
;
A
#
# COMPACT_ATOMS: atom_id res chain seq x y z
N MET A 1 -14.44 7.62 0.74
CA MET A 1 -13.58 8.29 -0.24
C MET A 1 -13.93 9.75 -0.38
N ALA A 2 -12.96 10.57 -0.80
CA ALA A 2 -13.17 11.97 -1.16
C ALA A 2 -12.24 12.36 -2.34
N PRO A 3 -12.62 13.36 -3.16
CA PRO A 3 -11.72 13.90 -4.18
C PRO A 3 -10.51 14.56 -3.49
N PRO A 4 -9.29 14.40 -4.03
CA PRO A 4 -8.09 14.94 -3.39
C PRO A 4 -8.07 16.47 -3.43
N ILE A 5 -7.77 17.07 -2.28
CA ILE A 5 -7.60 18.51 -2.12
C ILE A 5 -6.13 18.86 -2.37
N PRO A 6 -5.81 19.84 -3.25
CA PRO A 6 -4.44 20.32 -3.42
C PRO A 6 -3.80 20.72 -2.09
N ASP A 7 -2.49 20.52 -1.97
CA ASP A 7 -1.66 20.75 -0.77
C ASP A 7 -1.93 19.82 0.43
N PHE A 8 -3.14 19.28 0.57
CA PHE A 8 -3.51 18.37 1.65
C PHE A 8 -3.44 16.90 1.25
N ASP A 9 -3.74 16.56 0.00
CA ASP A 9 -3.84 15.19 -0.50
C ASP A 9 -2.84 14.87 -1.61
N ILE A 10 -2.78 13.58 -1.95
CA ILE A 10 -2.02 13.06 -3.09
C ILE A 10 -2.89 13.22 -4.33
N CYS A 11 -2.61 14.24 -5.14
CA CYS A 11 -3.37 14.52 -6.37
C CYS A 11 -2.78 13.83 -7.62
N TYR A 12 -1.56 13.32 -7.54
CA TYR A 12 -0.84 12.72 -8.68
C TYR A 12 -0.06 11.49 -8.24
N SER A 13 -0.14 10.42 -9.04
CA SER A 13 0.66 9.21 -8.86
C SER A 13 1.78 9.19 -9.89
N SER A 14 3.04 9.25 -9.43
CA SER A 14 4.22 9.06 -10.26
C SER A 14 4.29 7.64 -10.83
N PHE A 15 3.75 6.66 -10.12
CA PHE A 15 3.75 5.25 -10.54
C PHE A 15 2.90 5.01 -11.79
N GLN A 16 1.72 5.62 -11.87
CA GLN A 16 0.81 5.47 -13.01
C GLN A 16 0.84 6.64 -13.99
N GLY A 17 1.58 7.71 -13.68
CA GLY A 17 1.71 8.89 -14.53
C GLY A 17 0.39 9.65 -14.70
N GLY A 18 -0.48 9.65 -13.68
CA GLY A 18 -1.86 10.14 -13.79
C GLY A 18 -2.38 10.83 -12.54
N LYS A 19 -3.48 11.58 -12.71
CA LYS A 19 -4.21 12.20 -11.60
C LYS A 19 -4.91 11.13 -10.77
N VAL A 20 -4.83 11.30 -9.46
CA VAL A 20 -5.59 10.51 -8.49
C VAL A 20 -6.99 11.11 -8.39
N ASN A 21 -8.01 10.28 -8.54
CA ASN A 21 -9.40 10.74 -8.51
C ASN A 21 -10.00 10.69 -7.10
N GLU A 22 -9.54 9.73 -6.28
CA GLU A 22 -10.07 9.50 -4.94
C GLU A 22 -8.95 9.16 -3.97
N VAL A 23 -9.09 9.64 -2.73
CA VAL A 23 -8.16 9.38 -1.63
C VAL A 23 -8.91 9.00 -0.35
N PRO A 24 -8.28 8.19 0.52
CA PRO A 24 -8.85 7.86 1.82
C PRO A 24 -8.68 9.05 2.76
N VAL A 25 -9.77 9.47 3.41
CA VAL A 25 -9.79 10.54 4.41
C VAL A 25 -10.42 9.97 5.68
N ILE A 26 -9.67 9.98 6.78
CA ILE A 26 -10.18 9.54 8.08
C ILE A 26 -10.90 10.71 8.72
N ARG A 27 -12.16 10.49 9.11
CA ARG A 27 -12.98 11.51 9.78
C ARG A 27 -13.11 11.16 11.26
N MET A 28 -12.65 12.08 12.11
CA MET A 28 -12.78 11.97 13.55
C MET A 28 -13.81 12.96 14.06
N TYR A 29 -14.87 12.44 14.66
CA TYR A 29 -15.92 13.23 15.27
C TYR A 29 -15.67 13.33 16.77
N GLY A 30 -15.76 14.54 17.33
CA GLY A 30 -15.48 14.77 18.73
C GLY A 30 -16.12 16.04 19.28
N SER A 31 -15.80 16.35 20.53
CA SER A 31 -16.20 17.60 21.17
C SER A 31 -15.03 18.19 21.93
N THR A 32 -14.89 19.51 21.92
CA THR A 32 -13.92 20.20 22.78
C THR A 32 -14.34 20.06 24.26
N PRO A 33 -13.43 20.28 25.22
CA PRO A 33 -13.82 20.33 26.63
C PRO A 33 -14.92 21.35 26.94
N ALA A 34 -15.06 22.40 26.10
CA ALA A 34 -16.13 23.39 26.18
C ALA A 34 -17.46 22.95 25.50
N GLY A 35 -17.54 21.71 24.99
CA GLY A 35 -18.75 21.13 24.41
C GLY A 35 -18.99 21.41 22.92
N GLN A 36 -18.09 22.10 22.24
CA GLN A 36 -18.24 22.40 20.80
C GLN A 36 -18.02 21.14 19.98
N LYS A 37 -18.97 20.80 19.10
CA LYS A 37 -18.85 19.67 18.16
C LYS A 37 -17.82 19.99 17.09
N THR A 38 -16.93 19.04 16.81
CA THR A 38 -15.89 19.18 15.79
C THR A 38 -15.76 17.91 14.95
N CYS A 39 -15.35 18.08 13.70
CA CYS A 39 -15.02 17.01 12.76
C CYS A 39 -13.63 17.30 12.19
N PHE A 40 -12.67 16.43 12.47
CA PHE A 40 -11.32 16.51 11.92
C PHE A 40 -11.17 15.58 10.74
N HIS A 41 -10.55 16.07 9.67
CA HIS A 41 -10.19 15.28 8.51
C HIS A 41 -8.68 15.05 8.51
N ILE A 42 -8.27 13.79 8.54
CA ILE A 42 -6.88 13.38 8.43
C ILE A 42 -6.65 12.94 6.98
N HIS A 43 -5.76 13.66 6.32
CA HIS A 43 -5.36 13.46 4.94
C HIS A 43 -4.05 12.65 4.85
N ARG A 44 -3.80 11.99 3.71
CA ARG A 44 -2.57 11.22 3.41
C ARG A 44 -2.30 10.02 4.32
N ALA A 45 -3.30 9.53 5.04
CA ALA A 45 -3.23 8.28 5.79
C ALA A 45 -3.58 7.10 4.88
N LEU A 46 -2.60 6.64 4.09
CA LEU A 46 -2.78 5.52 3.17
C LEU A 46 -2.63 4.17 3.90
N PRO A 47 -3.56 3.22 3.68
CA PRO A 47 -3.38 1.83 4.11
C PRO A 47 -2.14 1.22 3.47
N TYR A 48 -1.49 0.29 4.18
CA TYR A 48 -0.34 -0.43 3.66
C TYR A 48 -0.31 -1.89 4.10
N LEU A 49 0.39 -2.71 3.33
CA LEU A 49 0.67 -4.11 3.61
C LEU A 49 2.13 -4.43 3.32
N TYR A 50 2.66 -5.43 4.02
CA TYR A 50 4.01 -5.91 3.79
C TYR A 50 3.99 -7.33 3.25
N VAL A 51 4.87 -7.58 2.29
CA VAL A 51 5.02 -8.89 1.65
C VAL A 51 6.50 -9.22 1.59
N PRO A 52 6.94 -10.43 1.99
CA PRO A 52 8.32 -10.84 1.80
C PRO A 52 8.72 -10.73 0.32
N LEU A 53 9.89 -10.14 0.04
CA LEU A 53 10.35 -10.02 -1.36
C LEU A 53 10.57 -11.40 -2.00
N ALA A 54 11.00 -12.39 -1.20
CA ALA A 54 11.22 -13.77 -1.63
C ALA A 54 9.96 -14.43 -2.20
N ASP A 55 8.78 -14.01 -1.75
CA ASP A 55 7.50 -14.56 -2.20
C ASP A 55 7.05 -13.98 -3.54
N LEU A 56 7.59 -12.83 -3.92
CA LEU A 56 7.23 -12.09 -5.13
C LEU A 56 8.19 -12.38 -6.28
N LEU A 57 9.40 -12.88 -6.00
CA LEU A 57 10.43 -13.18 -6.99
C LEU A 57 10.79 -14.68 -6.96
N PRO A 58 10.53 -15.43 -8.05
CA PRO A 58 11.02 -16.80 -8.21
C PRO A 58 12.56 -16.82 -8.24
N GLN A 59 13.18 -17.15 -7.11
CA GLN A 59 14.55 -17.66 -6.91
C GLN A 59 15.53 -17.51 -8.09
N SER A 60 15.95 -16.29 -8.42
CA SER A 60 17.21 -16.01 -9.13
C SER A 60 17.35 -14.52 -9.43
N THR A 61 17.70 -13.71 -8.43
CA THR A 61 18.64 -12.58 -8.60
C THR A 61 18.89 -11.96 -7.23
N PRO A 62 20.08 -12.16 -6.65
CA PRO A 62 20.48 -11.43 -5.46
C PRO A 62 20.99 -10.07 -5.93
N THR A 63 20.08 -9.14 -6.20
CA THR A 63 20.53 -7.79 -6.49
C THR A 63 20.15 -6.90 -5.32
N HIS A 64 21.19 -6.65 -4.54
CA HIS A 64 21.41 -5.58 -3.58
C HIS A 64 21.18 -4.18 -4.20
N GLN A 65 20.13 -4.02 -4.99
CA GLN A 65 19.84 -2.78 -5.68
C GLN A 65 18.49 -2.29 -5.20
N GLU A 66 18.59 -1.29 -4.32
CA GLU A 66 17.55 -0.37 -3.91
C GLU A 66 17.13 0.47 -5.12
N ASP A 67 16.76 -0.19 -6.22
CA ASP A 67 16.44 0.47 -7.48
C ASP A 67 14.95 0.78 -7.51
N ASP A 68 14.63 2.07 -7.57
CA ASP A 68 13.27 2.58 -7.77
C ASP A 68 12.61 1.99 -9.04
N ALA A 69 13.40 1.55 -10.01
CA ALA A 69 12.91 0.86 -11.20
C ALA A 69 12.29 -0.52 -10.89
N CYS A 70 12.85 -1.26 -9.94
CA CYS A 70 12.33 -2.57 -9.54
C CYS A 70 11.03 -2.43 -8.76
N THR A 71 10.95 -1.48 -7.83
CA THR A 71 9.75 -1.19 -7.05
C THR A 71 8.60 -0.70 -7.95
N HIS A 72 8.93 0.09 -8.98
CA HIS A 72 7.97 0.54 -10.00
C HIS A 72 7.42 -0.63 -10.83
N ALA A 73 8.29 -1.50 -11.34
CA ALA A 73 7.88 -2.69 -12.10
C ALA A 73 6.97 -3.61 -11.28
N LEU A 74 7.29 -3.81 -10.00
CA LEU A 74 6.48 -4.60 -9.08
C LEU A 74 5.12 -3.95 -8.81
N ALA A 75 5.07 -2.64 -8.56
CA ALA A 75 3.82 -1.91 -8.36
C ALA A 75 2.90 -2.04 -9.59
N LEU A 76 3.46 -1.94 -10.80
CA LEU A 76 2.72 -2.12 -12.05
C LEU A 76 2.21 -3.56 -12.23
N ALA A 77 3.00 -4.57 -11.86
CA ALA A 77 2.59 -5.96 -11.93
C ALA A 77 1.42 -6.25 -10.96
N LEU A 78 1.52 -5.74 -9.73
CA LEU A 78 0.46 -5.87 -8.72
C LEU A 78 -0.83 -5.17 -9.16
N GLU A 79 -0.74 -3.94 -9.64
CA GLU A 79 -1.88 -3.20 -10.15
C GLU A 79 -2.59 -3.95 -11.29
N LYS A 80 -1.83 -4.54 -12.22
CA LYS A 80 -2.38 -5.37 -13.29
C LYS A 80 -3.09 -6.60 -12.74
N ALA A 81 -2.48 -7.31 -11.80
CA ALA A 81 -3.07 -8.50 -11.18
C ALA A 81 -4.38 -8.17 -10.45
N VAL A 82 -4.43 -7.04 -9.77
CA VAL A 82 -5.62 -6.53 -9.08
C VAL A 82 -6.73 -6.19 -10.08
N LYS A 83 -6.41 -5.45 -11.14
CA LYS A 83 -7.38 -5.10 -12.20
C LYS A 83 -7.96 -6.32 -12.91
N LEU A 84 -7.17 -7.37 -13.10
CA LEU A 84 -7.64 -8.62 -13.70
C LEU A 84 -8.66 -9.34 -12.81
N LYS A 85 -8.56 -9.20 -11.49
CA LYS A 85 -9.42 -9.88 -10.51
C LYS A 85 -10.64 -9.05 -10.10
N GLY A 86 -10.52 -7.72 -10.10
CA GLY A 86 -11.55 -6.75 -9.69
C GLY A 86 -12.66 -6.47 -10.72
N GLY A 87 -12.64 -7.13 -11.87
CA GLY A 87 -13.64 -6.91 -12.93
C GLY A 87 -13.33 -5.70 -13.81
N SER A 88 -13.54 -5.88 -15.11
CA SER A 88 -13.23 -4.90 -16.16
C SER A 88 -14.22 -3.72 -16.13
N GLY A 89 -13.93 -2.67 -15.35
CA GLY A 89 -14.79 -1.48 -15.38
C GLY A 89 -14.21 -0.19 -14.81
N SER A 90 -13.43 -0.24 -13.73
CA SER A 90 -12.99 1.00 -13.08
C SER A 90 -11.61 1.45 -13.60
N LYS A 91 -11.51 2.72 -14.01
CA LYS A 91 -10.21 3.43 -14.15
C LYS A 91 -9.59 3.75 -12.79
N GLN A 92 -10.03 3.05 -11.74
CA GLN A 92 -9.63 3.29 -10.37
C GLN A 92 -8.20 2.78 -10.18
N GLN A 93 -7.44 3.57 -9.45
CA GLN A 93 -6.07 3.28 -9.11
C GLN A 93 -6.12 2.60 -7.74
N HIS A 94 -5.60 1.38 -7.64
CA HIS A 94 -5.71 0.60 -6.40
C HIS A 94 -4.40 0.71 -5.60
N VAL A 95 -3.26 0.65 -6.29
CA VAL A 95 -1.92 0.79 -5.69
C VAL A 95 -1.40 2.22 -5.87
N HIS A 96 -1.05 2.89 -4.77
CA HIS A 96 -0.39 4.19 -4.81
C HIS A 96 1.09 4.05 -5.18
N GLY A 97 1.79 3.11 -4.54
CA GLY A 97 3.23 2.90 -4.71
C GLY A 97 3.79 1.82 -3.81
N CYS A 98 5.02 1.40 -4.09
CA CYS A 98 5.74 0.39 -3.33
C CYS A 98 7.09 0.93 -2.86
N SER A 99 7.56 0.44 -1.71
CA SER A 99 8.88 0.76 -1.16
C SER A 99 9.51 -0.50 -0.58
N LEU A 100 10.82 -0.66 -0.77
CA LEU A 100 11.57 -1.78 -0.20
C LEU A 100 12.02 -1.43 1.22
N VAL A 101 11.84 -2.38 2.15
CA VAL A 101 12.16 -2.20 3.56
C VAL A 101 12.82 -3.45 4.12
N ARG A 102 13.82 -3.28 4.99
CA ARG A 102 14.37 -4.38 5.80
C ARG A 102 13.56 -4.48 7.08
N ALA A 103 13.14 -5.68 7.42
CA ALA A 103 12.37 -5.89 8.63
C ALA A 103 12.37 -7.37 9.06
N LYS A 104 11.69 -7.65 10.17
CA LYS A 104 11.63 -8.99 10.76
C LYS A 104 10.20 -9.42 11.02
N LYS A 105 9.86 -10.66 10.64
CA LYS A 105 8.53 -11.25 10.90
C LYS A 105 8.32 -11.35 12.40
N PHE A 106 7.12 -11.00 12.86
CA PHE A 106 6.78 -11.10 14.28
C PHE A 106 6.59 -12.55 14.74
N TYR A 107 5.98 -13.38 13.89
CA TYR A 107 5.70 -14.77 14.20
C TYR A 107 6.88 -15.67 13.79
N VAL A 108 7.21 -16.62 14.67
CA VAL A 108 8.40 -17.49 14.62
C VAL A 108 9.70 -16.72 14.90
N TYR A 109 10.67 -17.39 15.54
CA TYR A 109 11.99 -16.82 15.74
C TYR A 109 12.76 -16.74 14.41
N HIS A 110 13.22 -15.54 14.07
CA HIS A 110 14.12 -15.31 12.94
C HIS A 110 15.46 -14.78 13.48
N SER A 111 16.58 -15.20 12.93
CA SER A 111 17.90 -14.75 13.39
C SER A 111 18.35 -13.43 12.76
N SER A 112 17.84 -13.11 11.57
CA SER A 112 18.23 -11.95 10.77
C SER A 112 17.02 -11.19 10.23
N GLU A 113 17.24 -9.97 9.76
CA GLU A 113 16.26 -9.22 8.98
C GLU A 113 16.18 -9.75 7.55
N GLU A 114 15.00 -9.62 6.96
CA GLU A 114 14.70 -9.97 5.57
C GLU A 114 14.18 -8.75 4.81
N LEU A 115 14.21 -8.81 3.48
CA LEU A 115 13.64 -7.77 2.63
C LEU A 115 12.13 -7.97 2.45
N PHE A 116 11.39 -6.89 2.66
CA PHE A 116 9.96 -6.81 2.45
C PHE A 116 9.60 -5.67 1.51
N VAL A 117 8.50 -5.85 0.79
CA VAL A 117 7.89 -4.80 0.00
C VAL A 117 6.73 -4.23 0.80
N LYS A 118 6.82 -2.93 1.11
CA LYS A 118 5.72 -2.14 1.67
C LYS A 118 4.90 -1.57 0.53
N ILE A 119 3.66 -2.02 0.39
CA ILE A 119 2.72 -1.63 -0.67
C ILE A 119 1.72 -0.67 -0.05
N HIS A 120 1.63 0.55 -0.58
CA HIS A 120 0.65 1.57 -0.18
C HIS A 120 -0.56 1.52 -1.11
N LEU A 121 -1.76 1.48 -0.54
CA LEU A 121 -3.02 1.40 -1.26
C LEU A 121 -3.74 2.73 -1.27
N LEU A 122 -4.53 2.96 -2.31
CA LEU A 122 -5.44 4.11 -2.38
C LEU A 122 -6.81 3.77 -1.78
N ASP A 123 -7.28 2.53 -1.91
CA ASP A 123 -8.53 2.07 -1.31
C ASP A 123 -8.33 1.03 -0.20
N ILE A 124 -9.20 1.07 0.80
CA ILE A 124 -9.29 0.08 1.86
C ILE A 124 -10.08 -1.15 1.38
N GLU A 125 -11.03 -0.99 0.46
CA GLU A 125 -11.79 -2.13 -0.11
C GLU A 125 -10.87 -3.10 -0.87
N ASP A 126 -9.83 -2.56 -1.51
CA ASP A 126 -8.80 -3.35 -2.18
C ASP A 126 -7.95 -4.18 -1.23
N PHE A 127 -7.94 -3.85 0.07
CA PHE A 127 -7.05 -4.49 1.02
C PHE A 127 -7.29 -6.01 1.08
N ASP A 128 -8.54 -6.46 1.10
CA ASP A 128 -8.87 -7.88 1.18
C ASP A 128 -8.70 -8.60 -0.17
N MET A 129 -8.96 -7.92 -1.27
CA MET A 129 -8.70 -8.45 -2.61
C MET A 129 -7.19 -8.63 -2.85
N ILE A 130 -6.39 -7.63 -2.49
CA ILE A 130 -4.93 -7.64 -2.64
C ILE A 130 -4.33 -8.66 -1.69
N LYS A 131 -4.76 -8.68 -0.42
CA LYS A 131 -4.40 -9.78 0.48
C LYS A 131 -4.69 -11.11 -0.16
N THR A 132 -5.89 -11.38 -0.66
CA THR A 132 -6.21 -12.68 -1.25
C THR A 132 -5.32 -12.97 -2.47
N THR A 133 -5.04 -11.98 -3.30
CA THR A 133 -4.20 -12.13 -4.50
C THR A 133 -2.75 -12.41 -4.15
N VAL A 134 -2.22 -11.71 -3.15
CA VAL A 134 -0.86 -11.90 -2.63
C VAL A 134 -0.76 -13.18 -1.78
N LEU A 135 -1.78 -13.50 -0.97
CA LEU A 135 -1.86 -14.69 -0.11
C LEU A 135 -1.98 -15.98 -0.90
N MET A 136 -2.63 -15.96 -2.08
CA MET A 136 -2.62 -17.09 -3.01
C MET A 136 -1.20 -17.37 -3.55
N THR A 137 -0.29 -16.40 -3.44
CA THR A 137 1.14 -16.53 -3.80
C THR A 137 2.09 -16.66 -2.60
N SER A 138 1.78 -16.11 -1.40
CA SER A 138 2.34 -16.43 -0.06
C SER A 138 1.87 -15.47 1.07
N LEU A 139 2.14 -15.86 2.32
CA LEU A 139 1.64 -15.28 3.60
C LEU A 139 2.00 -13.79 3.84
N VAL A 140 0.97 -12.95 4.03
CA VAL A 140 1.08 -11.58 4.57
C VAL A 140 1.26 -11.65 6.09
N LEU A 141 2.37 -11.13 6.62
CA LEU A 141 2.70 -11.16 8.05
C LEU A 141 2.78 -9.74 8.64
N PRO A 142 2.39 -9.52 9.90
CA PRO A 142 2.66 -8.27 10.60
C PRO A 142 4.17 -8.13 10.88
N ILE A 143 4.69 -6.93 10.66
CA ILE A 143 6.13 -6.62 10.66
C ILE A 143 6.42 -5.43 11.59
N PHE A 144 7.50 -5.52 12.37
CA PHE A 144 8.03 -4.41 13.16
C PHE A 144 9.22 -3.73 12.47
N PHE A 145 9.29 -2.41 12.63
CA PHE A 145 10.50 -1.58 12.44
C PHE A 145 11.00 -1.24 13.84
N TRP A 146 12.26 -1.53 14.15
CA TRP A 146 12.93 -1.00 15.35
C TRP A 146 14.12 -0.16 14.89
#